data_AF-A0A1S3JK51-F1
#
_entry.id   AF-A0A1S3JK51-F1
#
_cell.length_a   1.000
_cell.length_b   1.000
_cell.length_c   1.000
_cell.angle_alpha   90.00
_cell.angle_beta   90.00
_cell.angle_gamma   90.00
#
_symmetry.space_group_name_H-M   'P 1'
#
loop_
_entity.id
_entity.type
_entity.pdbx_description
1 polymer ?
#
loop_
_entity_poly.entity_id
_entity_poly.type
_entity_poly.pdbx_seq_one_letter_code
_entity_poly.pdbx_strand_id
1 'polypeptide(L)'
;MEPCIPLPVKEDELQELVSMAKDWALTHGITMRTADRPTSSEVTNYAPFLLLPSPFPERLFHQACAVQQDFNLLYHRVAHDHDFLQSTLQSAIKVDDFTKRLWDIYETVRKEGIKQPVSLAINRNDFMTDSQGRTLSTPEDVNTLGIKEIEFNTIASSFAGLETQVGLFHRFILERCGLADKVIKLPANTCVPGIAGGMVQAWKLYGNTEAVILFLTETVSRNIFDQRWLEWGIYEINSKVKVLRRSFDQVYRKSQLTEDNKLILEGHEVAVVYFRCGYSPNDYITEEDWTTRLRIERSTAIKCPNIYYHLAGAKKVQQELGRPGVVERFIQDSEAVKRIRATFAGMYSLERDAEGDAAVAMAMENPFKYVLKPQREGGARVLYFSEGHEVAVVYFRCGYSPNDYITEEDWTTRLRIERSTAIKCPNIYYHLAGAKKVQQELGRPGVVERFIQDSEAVKRIRATFAGMYSLERDAEGDAAVAMAMENPFKYVLKPQREGGGNNYFGEDVRKVLERVLDSDERMAYILMERIHPVPFQNYVLRAESPVQPNTMLSELGVYGVLIGTSDRIITNKQCGHLLRTKTSDTNEGGVATGYSAIDSPYLV
;
A
#
# COMPACT_ATOMS: atom_id res chain seq x y z
N MET A 1 -19.22 -9.48 6.03
CA MET A 1 -19.93 -9.86 4.78
C MET A 1 -19.99 -11.37 4.71
N GLU A 2 -21.06 -11.93 4.13
CA GLU A 2 -21.22 -13.39 4.08
C GLU A 2 -20.30 -14.01 3.01
N PRO A 3 -19.54 -15.07 3.35
CA PRO A 3 -18.75 -15.84 2.39
C PRO A 3 -19.65 -16.61 1.41
N CYS A 4 -19.08 -17.08 0.30
CA CYS A 4 -19.82 -17.82 -0.73
C CYS A 4 -20.36 -19.19 -0.25
N ILE A 5 -19.80 -19.75 0.83
CA ILE A 5 -20.27 -20.93 1.56
C ILE A 5 -20.21 -20.69 3.07
N PRO A 6 -21.04 -21.37 3.89
CA PRO A 6 -20.89 -21.34 5.34
C PRO A 6 -19.50 -21.81 5.78
N LEU A 7 -18.93 -21.13 6.77
CA LEU A 7 -17.62 -21.45 7.35
C LEU A 7 -17.74 -21.70 8.87
N PRO A 8 -16.93 -22.62 9.44
CA PRO A 8 -15.90 -23.42 8.78
C PRO A 8 -16.46 -24.58 7.96
N VAL A 9 -15.76 -24.95 6.88
CA VAL A 9 -15.98 -26.19 6.12
C VAL A 9 -15.62 -27.40 6.99
N LYS A 10 -16.29 -28.54 6.78
CA LYS A 10 -15.95 -29.80 7.46
C LYS A 10 -14.51 -30.20 7.17
N GLU A 11 -13.82 -30.74 8.16
CA GLU A 11 -12.37 -31.00 8.07
C GLU A 11 -11.98 -31.88 6.88
N ASP A 12 -12.66 -33.01 6.66
CA ASP A 12 -12.34 -33.92 5.55
C ASP A 12 -12.53 -33.24 4.17
N GLU A 13 -13.59 -32.45 4.03
CA GLU A 13 -13.88 -31.68 2.81
C GLU A 13 -12.86 -30.55 2.62
N LEU A 14 -12.47 -29.86 3.71
CA LEU A 14 -11.45 -28.83 3.67
C LEU A 14 -10.09 -29.40 3.24
N GLN A 15 -9.70 -30.58 3.73
CA GLN A 15 -8.47 -31.25 3.34
C GLN A 15 -8.44 -31.58 1.85
N GLU A 16 -9.56 -32.09 1.31
CA GLU A 16 -9.70 -32.37 -0.12
C GLU A 16 -9.60 -31.09 -0.96
N LEU A 17 -10.34 -30.03 -0.60
CA LEU A 17 -10.30 -28.73 -1.28
C LEU A 17 -8.91 -28.10 -1.24
N VAL A 18 -8.23 -28.14 -0.09
CA VAL A 18 -6.87 -27.62 0.07
C VAL A 18 -5.86 -28.41 -0.75
N SER A 19 -5.99 -29.74 -0.81
CA SER A 19 -5.12 -30.57 -1.65
C SER A 19 -5.28 -30.18 -3.13
N MET A 20 -6.52 -30.13 -3.62
CA MET A 20 -6.82 -29.72 -5.00
C MET A 20 -6.33 -28.30 -5.30
N ALA A 21 -6.48 -27.37 -4.37
CA ALA A 21 -6.06 -25.99 -4.54
C ALA A 21 -4.53 -25.88 -4.69
N LYS A 22 -3.76 -26.61 -3.88
CA LYS A 22 -2.29 -26.66 -3.98
C LYS A 22 -1.85 -27.23 -5.33
N ASP A 23 -2.45 -28.33 -5.76
CA ASP A 23 -2.11 -28.98 -7.03
C ASP A 23 -2.50 -28.10 -8.23
N TRP A 24 -3.67 -27.46 -8.17
CA TRP A 24 -4.08 -26.49 -9.19
C TRP A 24 -3.09 -25.33 -9.27
N ALA A 25 -2.72 -24.74 -8.14
CA ALA A 25 -1.80 -23.61 -8.09
C ALA A 25 -0.45 -23.93 -8.73
N LEU A 26 0.11 -25.11 -8.46
CA LEU A 26 1.38 -25.55 -9.03
C LEU A 26 1.28 -25.87 -10.53
N THR A 27 0.17 -26.48 -10.97
CA THR A 27 -0.03 -26.88 -12.37
C THR A 27 -0.45 -25.74 -13.30
N HIS A 28 -1.07 -24.68 -12.75
CA HIS A 28 -1.56 -23.52 -13.50
C HIS A 28 -0.75 -22.25 -13.26
N GLY A 29 0.42 -22.36 -12.63
CA GLY A 29 1.38 -21.26 -12.54
C GLY A 29 0.97 -20.14 -11.56
N ILE A 30 0.24 -20.45 -10.50
CA ILE A 30 0.09 -19.60 -9.30
C ILE A 30 1.35 -19.81 -8.43
N THR A 31 2.53 -19.48 -8.96
CA THR A 31 3.81 -19.90 -8.37
C THR A 31 4.77 -18.73 -8.13
N MET A 32 5.66 -18.91 -7.16
CA MET A 32 6.76 -18.02 -6.82
C MET A 32 8.01 -18.84 -6.54
N ARG A 33 9.19 -18.23 -6.75
CA ARG A 33 10.42 -18.83 -6.24
C ARG A 33 10.42 -18.80 -4.72
N THR A 34 11.03 -19.80 -4.13
CA THR A 34 11.10 -19.92 -2.67
C THR A 34 11.96 -18.80 -2.06
N ALA A 35 11.76 -18.54 -0.77
CA ALA A 35 12.50 -17.50 -0.07
C ALA A 35 13.99 -17.86 0.10
N ASP A 36 14.31 -19.14 0.24
CA ASP A 36 15.67 -19.69 0.35
C ASP A 36 16.38 -19.76 -1.01
N ARG A 37 15.65 -19.83 -2.12
CA ARG A 37 16.22 -19.86 -3.49
C ARG A 37 15.57 -18.83 -4.43
N PRO A 38 15.67 -17.52 -4.11
CA PRO A 38 14.90 -16.48 -4.79
C PRO A 38 15.36 -16.17 -6.23
N THR A 39 16.47 -16.76 -6.67
CA THR A 39 17.03 -16.66 -8.02
C THR A 39 16.82 -17.93 -8.87
N SER A 40 16.41 -19.04 -8.26
CA SER A 40 16.26 -20.33 -8.94
C SER A 40 14.82 -20.64 -9.30
N SER A 41 14.59 -21.15 -10.49
CA SER A 41 13.29 -21.70 -10.89
C SER A 41 13.23 -23.23 -10.78
N GLU A 42 14.30 -23.88 -10.32
CA GLU A 42 14.34 -25.34 -10.11
C GLU A 42 13.53 -25.76 -8.87
N VAL A 43 13.36 -24.84 -7.91
CA VAL A 43 12.56 -25.05 -6.71
C VAL A 43 11.61 -23.87 -6.58
N THR A 44 10.31 -24.15 -6.59
CA THR A 44 9.25 -23.15 -6.49
C THR A 44 8.20 -23.61 -5.50
N ASN A 45 7.36 -22.67 -5.07
CA ASN A 45 6.16 -22.97 -4.29
C ASN A 45 4.99 -22.17 -4.84
N TYR A 46 3.77 -22.51 -4.44
CA TYR A 46 2.62 -21.68 -4.80
C TYR A 46 2.72 -20.30 -4.13
N ALA A 47 2.31 -19.26 -4.85
CA ALA A 47 2.15 -17.92 -4.28
C ALA A 47 1.05 -17.96 -3.21
N PRO A 48 1.09 -17.14 -2.15
CA PRO A 48 -0.01 -17.06 -1.21
C PRO A 48 -1.33 -16.65 -1.89
N PHE A 49 -2.39 -17.44 -1.71
CA PHE A 49 -3.71 -17.19 -2.29
C PHE A 49 -4.84 -17.64 -1.36
N LEU A 50 -6.07 -17.20 -1.62
CA LEU A 50 -7.25 -17.57 -0.84
C LEU A 50 -7.87 -18.85 -1.39
N LEU A 51 -8.48 -19.66 -0.53
CA LEU A 51 -9.15 -20.89 -0.97
C LEU A 51 -10.45 -20.59 -1.73
N LEU A 52 -11.17 -19.57 -1.30
CA LEU A 52 -12.47 -19.16 -1.82
C LEU A 52 -12.41 -17.67 -2.19
N PRO A 53 -13.17 -17.22 -3.19
CA PRO A 53 -13.24 -15.79 -3.52
C PRO A 53 -13.94 -15.01 -2.40
N SER A 54 -13.40 -13.85 -2.04
CA SER A 54 -13.91 -13.05 -0.93
C SER A 54 -15.08 -12.14 -1.32
N PRO A 55 -16.10 -11.98 -0.46
CA PRO A 55 -17.25 -11.14 -0.76
C PRO A 55 -16.86 -9.67 -0.92
N PHE A 56 -17.36 -9.03 -1.99
CA PHE A 56 -17.10 -7.63 -2.28
C PHE A 56 -18.37 -6.96 -2.85
N PRO A 57 -18.76 -5.75 -2.40
CA PRO A 57 -20.01 -5.13 -2.85
C PRO A 57 -19.99 -4.82 -4.36
N GLU A 58 -20.95 -5.35 -5.11
CA GLU A 58 -21.01 -5.25 -6.58
C GLU A 58 -20.96 -3.79 -7.06
N ARG A 59 -21.74 -2.92 -6.41
CA ARG A 59 -21.77 -1.48 -6.68
C ARG A 59 -20.40 -0.83 -6.55
N LEU A 60 -19.63 -1.16 -5.51
CA LEU A 60 -18.33 -0.55 -5.25
C LEU A 60 -17.26 -1.08 -6.19
N PHE A 61 -17.32 -2.36 -6.57
CA PHE A 61 -16.45 -2.92 -7.60
C PHE A 61 -16.62 -2.17 -8.93
N HIS A 62 -17.87 -2.00 -9.39
CA HIS A 62 -18.14 -1.27 -10.62
C HIS A 62 -17.75 0.21 -10.54
N GLN A 63 -17.95 0.85 -9.37
CA GLN A 63 -17.48 2.21 -9.13
C GLN A 63 -15.94 2.32 -9.29
N ALA A 64 -15.18 1.39 -8.70
CA ALA A 64 -13.72 1.34 -8.83
C ALA A 64 -13.27 1.13 -10.28
N CYS A 65 -13.92 0.22 -11.01
CA CYS A 65 -13.61 -0.04 -12.41
C CYS A 65 -13.92 1.17 -13.30
N ALA A 66 -15.05 1.85 -13.08
CA ALA A 66 -15.45 3.00 -13.88
C ALA A 66 -14.50 4.19 -13.72
N VAL A 67 -14.04 4.47 -12.49
CA VAL A 67 -13.18 5.63 -12.21
C VAL A 67 -11.73 5.44 -12.71
N GLN A 68 -11.31 4.22 -13.01
CA GLN A 68 -9.93 3.94 -13.42
C GLN A 68 -9.48 4.73 -14.67
N GLN A 69 -10.36 4.90 -15.66
CA GLN A 69 -10.03 5.68 -16.86
C GLN A 69 -9.89 7.17 -16.57
N ASP A 70 -10.67 7.69 -15.61
CA ASP A 70 -10.56 9.07 -15.15
C ASP A 70 -9.21 9.29 -14.45
N PHE A 71 -8.81 8.36 -13.58
CA PHE A 71 -7.50 8.38 -12.92
C PHE A 71 -6.32 8.26 -13.88
N ASN A 72 -6.41 7.38 -14.88
CA ASN A 72 -5.39 7.29 -15.93
C ASN A 72 -5.18 8.66 -16.59
N LEU A 73 -6.28 9.33 -16.96
CA LEU A 73 -6.22 10.64 -17.60
C LEU A 73 -5.68 11.73 -16.65
N LEU A 74 -6.09 11.71 -15.38
CA LEU A 74 -5.61 12.63 -14.35
C LEU A 74 -4.09 12.52 -14.20
N TYR A 75 -3.59 11.32 -13.93
CA TYR A 75 -2.15 11.09 -13.74
C TYR A 75 -1.35 11.31 -15.01
N HIS A 76 -1.91 11.06 -16.19
CA HIS A 76 -1.28 11.43 -17.46
C HIS A 76 -1.07 12.94 -17.58
N ARG A 77 -2.09 13.74 -17.27
CA ARG A 77 -2.00 15.21 -17.34
C ARG A 77 -1.07 15.78 -16.27
N VAL A 78 -1.14 15.24 -15.05
CA VAL A 78 -0.23 15.57 -13.95
C VAL A 78 1.23 15.29 -14.33
N ALA A 79 1.52 14.13 -14.93
CA ALA A 79 2.88 13.79 -15.36
C ALA A 79 3.45 14.78 -16.38
N HIS A 80 2.61 15.44 -17.18
CA HIS A 80 3.04 16.41 -18.19
C HIS A 80 2.97 17.88 -17.72
N ASP A 81 2.60 18.15 -16.46
CA ASP A 81 2.56 19.50 -15.88
C ASP A 81 3.81 19.75 -15.04
N HIS A 82 4.80 20.43 -15.66
CA HIS A 82 6.08 20.73 -15.01
C HIS A 82 5.91 21.58 -13.75
N ASP A 83 5.17 22.68 -13.87
CA ASP A 83 5.04 23.67 -12.80
C ASP A 83 4.37 23.03 -11.57
N PHE A 84 3.41 22.14 -11.80
CA PHE A 84 2.80 21.35 -10.75
C PHE A 84 3.77 20.39 -10.08
N LEU A 85 4.49 19.56 -10.85
CA LEU A 85 5.43 18.60 -10.27
C LEU A 85 6.54 19.32 -9.50
N GLN A 86 7.04 20.45 -10.04
CA GLN A 86 8.06 21.26 -9.38
C GLN A 86 7.56 21.84 -8.05
N SER A 87 6.43 22.54 -8.07
CA SER A 87 5.87 23.16 -6.87
C SER A 87 5.47 22.13 -5.82
N THR A 88 4.94 20.98 -6.24
CA THR A 88 4.51 19.89 -5.36
C THR A 88 5.68 19.17 -4.70
N LEU A 89 6.77 18.94 -5.44
CA LEU A 89 7.89 18.11 -4.97
C LEU A 89 9.07 18.93 -4.43
N GLN A 90 9.08 20.26 -4.55
CA GLN A 90 10.20 21.11 -4.12
C GLN A 90 10.62 20.91 -2.66
N SER A 91 9.65 20.64 -1.79
CA SER A 91 9.84 20.45 -0.35
C SER A 91 10.37 19.06 -0.08
N ALA A 92 9.81 18.06 -0.78
CA ALA A 92 10.34 16.71 -0.83
C ALA A 92 11.81 16.83 -1.25
N ILE A 93 12.15 17.22 -2.49
CA ILE A 93 13.49 17.32 -3.15
C ILE A 93 14.67 17.69 -2.23
N LYS A 94 14.45 18.44 -1.16
CA LYS A 94 15.46 18.86 -0.18
C LYS A 94 15.86 17.83 0.90
N VAL A 95 15.05 16.81 1.21
CA VAL A 95 15.23 15.89 2.38
C VAL A 95 15.31 14.31 2.17
N ASP A 96 16.05 13.67 1.23
CA ASP A 96 15.65 12.66 0.15
C ASP A 96 16.46 12.73 -1.13
N ASP A 97 17.72 12.37 -0.99
CA ASP A 97 18.18 11.16 -1.65
C ASP A 97 17.48 10.77 -2.98
N PHE A 98 16.64 9.75 -2.85
CA PHE A 98 15.98 9.05 -3.94
C PHE A 98 15.11 9.94 -4.83
N THR A 99 14.17 10.70 -4.25
CA THR A 99 13.27 11.55 -5.03
C THR A 99 14.04 12.70 -5.68
N LYS A 100 15.13 13.17 -5.07
CA LYS A 100 16.00 14.19 -5.66
C LYS A 100 16.71 13.63 -6.89
N ARG A 101 17.25 12.42 -6.83
CA ARG A 101 17.88 11.75 -7.99
C ARG A 101 16.91 11.56 -9.15
N LEU A 102 15.67 11.14 -8.87
CA LEU A 102 14.62 11.04 -9.88
C LEU A 102 14.31 12.41 -10.52
N TRP A 103 14.24 13.46 -9.70
CA TRP A 103 14.06 14.84 -10.16
C TRP A 103 15.23 15.34 -11.00
N ASP A 104 16.46 15.02 -10.63
CA ASP A 104 17.67 15.41 -11.37
C ASP A 104 17.66 14.77 -12.77
N ILE A 105 17.20 13.52 -12.90
CA ILE A 105 16.98 12.86 -14.20
C ILE A 105 15.87 13.56 -14.99
N TYR A 106 14.72 13.84 -14.35
CA TYR A 106 13.60 14.58 -14.93
C TYR A 106 14.07 15.91 -15.55
N GLU A 107 14.80 16.71 -14.78
CA GLU A 107 15.27 18.04 -15.17
C GLU A 107 16.27 17.94 -16.32
N THR A 108 17.18 16.95 -16.26
CA THR A 108 18.18 16.71 -17.29
C THR A 108 17.50 16.41 -18.63
N VAL A 109 16.60 15.42 -18.67
CA VAL A 109 15.92 15.01 -19.91
C VAL A 109 15.02 16.12 -20.45
N ARG A 110 14.36 16.89 -19.57
CA ARG A 110 13.55 18.04 -19.96
C ARG A 110 14.39 19.13 -20.62
N LYS A 111 15.53 19.50 -20.02
CA LYS A 111 16.43 20.56 -20.53
C LYS A 111 17.11 20.17 -21.84
N GLU A 112 17.44 18.89 -22.01
CA GLU A 112 18.03 18.35 -23.25
C GLU A 112 17.01 18.18 -24.39
N GLY A 113 15.71 18.26 -24.06
CA GLY A 113 14.60 18.03 -24.97
C GLY A 113 14.20 16.56 -25.02
N ILE A 114 12.93 16.30 -24.74
CA ILE A 114 12.33 14.96 -24.68
C ILE A 114 12.42 14.28 -26.05
N LYS A 115 13.16 13.16 -26.14
CA LYS A 115 13.36 12.41 -27.40
C LYS A 115 12.22 11.45 -27.74
N GLN A 116 11.47 11.00 -26.73
CA GLN A 116 10.30 10.14 -26.93
C GLN A 116 9.08 10.79 -26.27
N PRO A 117 8.19 11.43 -27.05
CA PRO A 117 7.00 12.09 -26.51
C PRO A 117 5.89 11.11 -26.13
N VAL A 118 5.89 9.88 -26.66
CA VAL A 118 4.88 8.87 -26.34
C VAL A 118 5.20 8.21 -24.99
N SER A 119 4.22 8.22 -24.10
CA SER A 119 4.25 7.54 -22.82
C SER A 119 3.36 6.29 -22.87
N LEU A 120 3.83 5.18 -22.27
CA LEU A 120 2.99 4.05 -21.90
C LEU A 120 2.89 4.03 -20.37
N ALA A 121 1.67 4.00 -19.84
CA ALA A 121 1.43 3.89 -18.41
C ALA A 121 0.62 2.62 -18.13
N ILE A 122 1.17 1.75 -17.29
CA ILE A 122 0.51 0.57 -16.75
C ILE A 122 0.37 0.79 -15.25
N ASN A 123 -0.81 1.22 -14.83
CA ASN A 123 -1.07 1.70 -13.48
C ASN A 123 -2.00 0.74 -12.73
N ARG A 124 -2.00 0.82 -11.41
CA ARG A 124 -3.00 0.16 -10.56
C ARG A 124 -3.52 1.13 -9.50
N ASN A 125 -4.83 1.35 -9.46
CA ASN A 125 -5.47 2.12 -8.40
C ASN A 125 -6.01 1.19 -7.32
N ASP A 126 -5.52 1.33 -6.10
CA ASP A 126 -5.85 0.45 -4.99
C ASP A 126 -6.85 1.11 -4.04
N PHE A 127 -7.86 0.34 -3.62
CA PHE A 127 -9.02 0.82 -2.87
C PHE A 127 -9.38 -0.10 -1.69
N MET A 128 -9.99 0.47 -0.65
CA MET A 128 -10.68 -0.29 0.40
C MET A 128 -12.11 0.21 0.60
N THR A 129 -12.98 -0.67 1.09
CA THR A 129 -14.34 -0.28 1.52
C THR A 129 -14.28 0.52 2.82
N ASP A 130 -15.11 1.54 2.92
CA ASP A 130 -15.21 2.43 4.08
C ASP A 130 -16.65 2.43 4.62
N SER A 131 -16.82 2.11 5.90
CA SER A 131 -18.14 2.17 6.56
C SER A 131 -18.53 3.57 6.99
N GLN A 132 -17.65 4.56 6.83
CA GLN A 132 -17.88 5.95 7.22
C GLN A 132 -18.25 6.09 8.70
N GLY A 133 -17.71 5.21 9.55
CA GLY A 133 -17.98 5.18 10.98
C GLY A 133 -19.32 4.55 11.37
N ARG A 134 -20.05 3.94 10.44
CA ARG A 134 -21.29 3.19 10.75
C ARG A 134 -20.98 1.77 11.20
N THR A 135 -21.67 1.31 12.23
CA THR A 135 -21.70 -0.11 12.61
C THR A 135 -22.60 -0.86 11.65
N LEU A 136 -22.06 -1.85 10.95
CA LEU A 136 -22.88 -2.75 10.12
C LEU A 136 -23.53 -3.80 11.03
N SER A 137 -24.85 -3.78 11.12
CA SER A 137 -25.64 -4.66 11.99
C SER A 137 -26.51 -5.62 11.19
N THR A 138 -26.80 -5.29 9.93
CA THR A 138 -27.63 -6.06 9.00
C THR A 138 -26.89 -6.31 7.68
N PRO A 139 -27.21 -7.38 6.94
CA PRO A 139 -26.68 -7.59 5.59
C PRO A 139 -26.93 -6.40 4.65
N GLU A 140 -28.06 -5.70 4.80
CA GLU A 140 -28.41 -4.53 3.98
C GLU A 140 -27.47 -3.34 4.22
N ASP A 141 -26.83 -3.24 5.39
CA ASP A 141 -25.92 -2.13 5.72
C ASP A 141 -24.69 -2.09 4.80
N VAL A 142 -24.36 -3.20 4.13
CA VAL A 142 -23.31 -3.27 3.09
C VAL A 142 -23.58 -2.25 1.97
N ASN A 143 -24.84 -1.93 1.67
CA ASN A 143 -25.19 -0.93 0.68
C ASN A 143 -24.78 0.49 1.06
N THR A 144 -24.58 0.75 2.35
CA THR A 144 -24.18 2.07 2.89
C THR A 144 -22.67 2.32 2.80
N LEU A 145 -21.88 1.30 2.44
CA LEU A 145 -20.43 1.39 2.32
C LEU A 145 -20.01 2.34 1.19
N GLY A 146 -18.96 3.10 1.44
CA GLY A 146 -18.19 3.82 0.42
C GLY A 146 -16.97 3.02 -0.02
N ILE A 147 -16.26 3.54 -1.02
CA ILE A 147 -14.94 3.05 -1.43
C ILE A 147 -13.94 4.20 -1.40
N LYS A 148 -12.76 3.95 -0.86
CA LYS A 148 -11.69 4.93 -0.70
C LYS A 148 -10.40 4.43 -1.32
N GLU A 149 -9.78 5.31 -2.08
CA GLU A 149 -8.45 5.10 -2.66
C GLU A 149 -7.41 5.08 -1.54
N ILE A 150 -6.57 4.05 -1.59
CA ILE A 150 -5.38 3.89 -0.76
C ILE A 150 -4.19 4.52 -1.47
N GLU A 151 -3.96 4.14 -2.72
CA GLU A 151 -2.85 4.65 -3.54
C GLU A 151 -3.06 4.40 -5.04
N PHE A 152 -2.48 5.29 -5.85
CA PHE A 152 -2.32 5.10 -7.28
C PHE A 152 -0.87 4.69 -7.61
N ASN A 153 -0.67 3.45 -8.05
CA ASN A 153 0.62 2.90 -8.43
C ASN A 153 0.92 3.18 -9.91
N THR A 154 1.99 3.94 -10.19
CA THR A 154 2.38 4.32 -11.57
C THR A 154 3.61 3.57 -12.11
N ILE A 155 4.32 2.83 -11.26
CA ILE A 155 5.52 2.06 -11.62
C ILE A 155 5.43 0.62 -11.08
N ALA A 156 5.89 -0.35 -11.88
CA ALA A 156 6.05 -1.75 -11.48
C ALA A 156 4.81 -2.41 -10.82
N SER A 157 3.61 -2.03 -11.26
CA SER A 157 2.32 -2.58 -10.82
C SER A 157 2.28 -4.10 -11.00
N SER A 158 2.57 -4.83 -9.92
CA SER A 158 2.74 -6.30 -9.91
C SER A 158 1.43 -7.06 -9.70
N PHE A 159 1.43 -8.37 -9.98
CA PHE A 159 0.36 -9.37 -9.74
C PHE A 159 -0.70 -9.53 -10.83
N ALA A 160 -0.60 -8.81 -11.95
CA ALA A 160 -1.50 -8.97 -13.09
C ALA A 160 -1.52 -10.42 -13.65
N GLY A 161 -0.36 -11.10 -13.64
CA GLY A 161 -0.21 -12.46 -14.12
C GLY A 161 -0.82 -13.48 -13.17
N LEU A 162 -0.37 -13.47 -11.91
CA LEU A 162 -0.81 -14.44 -10.91
C LEU A 162 -2.29 -14.32 -10.58
N GLU A 163 -2.82 -13.10 -10.50
CA GLU A 163 -4.25 -12.87 -10.27
C GLU A 163 -5.14 -13.45 -11.37
N THR A 164 -4.69 -13.39 -12.63
CA THR A 164 -5.43 -14.01 -13.74
C THR A 164 -5.62 -15.51 -13.49
N GLN A 165 -4.59 -16.17 -12.94
CA GLN A 165 -4.64 -17.60 -12.61
C GLN A 165 -5.47 -17.90 -11.35
N VAL A 166 -5.37 -17.06 -10.31
CA VAL A 166 -6.22 -17.18 -9.11
C VAL A 166 -7.69 -17.00 -9.45
N GLY A 167 -8.03 -16.07 -10.36
CA GLY A 167 -9.39 -15.92 -10.86
C GLY A 167 -9.90 -17.14 -11.61
N LEU A 168 -9.04 -17.91 -12.30
CA LEU A 168 -9.44 -19.18 -12.91
C LEU A 168 -9.63 -20.28 -11.85
N PHE A 169 -8.73 -20.34 -10.86
CA PHE A 169 -8.85 -21.25 -9.73
C PHE A 169 -10.17 -21.04 -8.97
N HIS A 170 -10.53 -19.80 -8.64
CA HIS A 170 -11.75 -19.51 -7.90
C HIS A 170 -13.03 -19.90 -8.66
N ARG A 171 -13.02 -19.88 -10.00
CA ARG A 171 -14.14 -20.43 -10.79
C ARG A 171 -14.22 -21.95 -10.64
N PHE A 172 -13.08 -22.62 -10.80
CA PHE A 172 -12.97 -24.07 -10.65
C PHE A 172 -13.42 -24.54 -9.26
N ILE A 173 -12.92 -23.91 -8.18
CA ILE A 173 -13.20 -24.35 -6.81
C ILE A 173 -14.68 -24.15 -6.44
N LEU A 174 -15.32 -23.08 -6.92
CA LEU A 174 -16.77 -22.88 -6.71
C LEU A 174 -17.59 -24.00 -7.38
N GLU A 175 -17.24 -24.40 -8.60
CA GLU A 175 -17.90 -25.53 -9.26
C GLU A 175 -17.70 -26.84 -8.49
N ARG A 176 -16.51 -27.07 -7.92
CA ARG A 176 -16.24 -28.25 -7.07
C ARG A 176 -17.04 -28.24 -5.79
N CYS A 177 -17.29 -27.07 -5.20
CA CYS A 177 -18.18 -26.89 -4.07
C CYS A 177 -19.69 -26.96 -4.43
N GLY A 178 -20.04 -27.31 -5.67
CA GLY A 178 -21.44 -27.38 -6.12
C GLY A 178 -22.10 -26.02 -6.35
N LEU A 179 -21.31 -24.95 -6.52
CA LEU A 179 -21.76 -23.56 -6.66
C LEU A 179 -21.54 -23.01 -8.08
N ALA A 180 -21.81 -23.82 -9.10
CA ALA A 180 -21.65 -23.41 -10.50
C ALA A 180 -22.51 -22.18 -10.87
N ASP A 181 -23.67 -22.03 -10.25
CA ASP A 181 -24.56 -20.86 -10.38
C ASP A 181 -23.93 -19.57 -9.85
N LYS A 182 -23.02 -19.67 -8.87
CA LYS A 182 -22.32 -18.52 -8.26
C LYS A 182 -21.10 -18.07 -9.04
N VAL A 183 -20.61 -18.86 -10.01
CA VAL A 183 -19.45 -18.47 -10.85
C VAL A 183 -19.72 -17.16 -11.61
N ILE A 184 -20.98 -16.88 -11.97
CA ILE A 184 -21.37 -15.62 -12.63
C ILE A 184 -21.11 -14.37 -11.77
N LYS A 185 -20.98 -14.54 -10.45
CA LYS A 185 -20.64 -13.47 -9.51
C LYS A 185 -19.13 -13.17 -9.45
N LEU A 186 -18.29 -13.92 -10.16
CA LEU A 186 -16.85 -13.65 -10.29
C LEU A 186 -16.61 -12.85 -11.58
N PRO A 187 -16.19 -11.57 -11.49
CA PRO A 187 -15.98 -10.74 -12.65
C PRO A 187 -14.85 -11.28 -13.53
N ALA A 188 -14.98 -11.09 -14.84
CA ALA A 188 -13.93 -11.45 -15.79
C ALA A 188 -12.64 -10.67 -15.46
N ASN A 189 -11.49 -11.34 -15.59
CA ASN A 189 -10.20 -10.73 -15.36
C ASN A 189 -9.36 -10.75 -16.65
N THR A 190 -9.09 -9.56 -17.20
CA THR A 190 -8.39 -9.38 -18.47
C THR A 190 -6.99 -8.79 -18.30
N CYS A 191 -6.40 -8.88 -17.10
CA CYS A 191 -5.15 -8.21 -16.73
C CYS A 191 -4.02 -8.49 -17.73
N VAL A 192 -3.71 -9.77 -17.97
CA VAL A 192 -2.64 -10.18 -18.89
C VAL A 192 -2.90 -9.69 -20.33
N PRO A 193 -4.02 -10.02 -21.00
CA PRO A 193 -4.23 -9.59 -22.38
C PRO A 193 -4.34 -8.07 -22.52
N GLY A 194 -4.90 -7.36 -21.53
CA GLY A 194 -5.01 -5.91 -21.54
C GLY A 194 -3.64 -5.22 -21.43
N ILE A 195 -2.80 -5.64 -20.48
CA ILE A 195 -1.47 -5.08 -20.26
C ILE A 195 -0.52 -5.46 -21.40
N ALA A 196 -0.48 -6.73 -21.80
CA ALA A 196 0.32 -7.18 -22.93
C ALA A 196 -0.10 -6.49 -24.24
N GLY A 197 -1.40 -6.30 -24.45
CA GLY A 197 -1.94 -5.54 -25.58
C GLY A 197 -1.46 -4.09 -25.61
N GLY A 198 -1.40 -3.43 -24.43
CA GLY A 198 -0.81 -2.10 -24.29
C GLY A 198 0.67 -2.03 -24.68
N MET A 199 1.47 -3.01 -24.23
CA MET A 199 2.89 -3.10 -24.59
C MET A 199 3.11 -3.35 -26.08
N VAL A 200 2.34 -4.26 -26.69
CA VAL A 200 2.40 -4.53 -28.14
C VAL A 200 1.94 -3.30 -28.93
N GLN A 201 0.92 -2.57 -28.46
CA GLN A 201 0.49 -1.34 -29.11
C GLN A 201 1.57 -0.25 -29.05
N ALA A 202 2.22 -0.05 -27.90
CA ALA A 202 3.34 0.88 -27.76
C ALA A 202 4.52 0.50 -28.68
N TRP A 203 4.87 -0.78 -28.74
CA TRP A 203 5.87 -1.29 -29.67
C TRP A 203 5.51 -1.03 -31.15
N LYS A 204 4.25 -1.22 -31.53
CA LYS A 204 3.77 -0.87 -32.89
C LYS A 204 3.87 0.63 -33.17
N LEU A 205 3.57 1.47 -32.19
CA LEU A 205 3.68 2.94 -32.30
C LEU A 205 5.14 3.40 -32.42
N TYR A 206 6.08 2.68 -31.81
CA TYR A 206 7.51 2.94 -31.99
C TYR A 206 7.95 2.77 -33.46
N GLY A 207 7.32 1.85 -34.20
CA GLY A 207 7.41 1.77 -35.65
C GLY A 207 8.58 0.96 -36.23
N ASN A 208 9.37 0.28 -35.39
CA ASN A 208 10.44 -0.62 -35.83
C ASN A 208 10.11 -2.07 -35.46
N THR A 209 9.89 -2.93 -36.46
CA THR A 209 9.49 -4.33 -36.27
C THR A 209 10.62 -5.26 -35.80
N GLU A 210 11.88 -4.81 -35.89
CA GLU A 210 13.04 -5.58 -35.40
C GLU A 210 13.43 -5.17 -33.96
N ALA A 211 12.84 -4.09 -33.46
CA ALA A 211 13.12 -3.61 -32.12
C ALA A 211 12.48 -4.52 -31.05
N VAL A 212 13.04 -4.50 -29.84
CA VAL A 212 12.63 -5.37 -28.73
C VAL A 212 11.88 -4.61 -27.64
N ILE A 213 11.14 -5.34 -26.80
CA ILE A 213 10.64 -4.83 -25.52
C ILE A 213 11.63 -5.27 -24.43
N LEU A 214 12.14 -4.32 -23.66
CA LEU A 214 13.02 -4.58 -22.52
C LEU A 214 12.20 -4.58 -21.24
N PHE A 215 12.13 -5.73 -20.56
CA PHE A 215 11.72 -5.81 -19.15
C PHE A 215 12.96 -5.53 -18.29
N LEU A 216 12.96 -4.40 -17.60
CA LEU A 216 13.99 -4.05 -16.62
C LEU A 216 13.58 -4.61 -15.26
N THR A 217 14.35 -5.56 -14.72
CA THR A 217 13.92 -6.40 -13.59
C THR A 217 14.94 -6.40 -12.46
N GLU A 218 14.54 -6.84 -11.27
CA GLU A 218 15.48 -7.10 -10.17
C GLU A 218 16.44 -8.24 -10.54
N THR A 219 17.63 -8.27 -9.94
CA THR A 219 18.57 -9.40 -10.06
C THR A 219 18.05 -10.63 -9.31
N VAL A 220 17.35 -10.41 -8.20
CA VAL A 220 16.71 -11.42 -7.37
C VAL A 220 15.21 -11.19 -7.40
N SER A 221 14.45 -12.11 -8.01
CA SER A 221 13.01 -11.92 -8.19
C SER A 221 12.25 -13.20 -7.88
N ARG A 222 11.62 -13.25 -6.70
CA ARG A 222 10.72 -14.36 -6.32
C ARG A 222 9.44 -14.37 -7.15
N ASN A 223 8.97 -13.19 -7.54
CA ASN A 223 7.74 -12.97 -8.30
C ASN A 223 7.96 -13.03 -9.82
N ILE A 224 8.96 -13.77 -10.30
CA ILE A 224 9.30 -13.83 -11.73
C ILE A 224 8.13 -14.36 -12.60
N PHE A 225 7.35 -15.31 -12.07
CA PHE A 225 6.28 -15.97 -12.82
C PHE A 225 5.12 -15.01 -13.15
N ASP A 226 4.82 -14.05 -12.27
CA ASP A 226 3.90 -12.93 -12.57
C ASP A 226 4.34 -12.15 -13.82
N GLN A 227 5.64 -11.95 -13.97
CA GLN A 227 6.20 -11.21 -15.10
C GLN A 227 6.18 -12.06 -16.38
N ARG A 228 6.42 -13.37 -16.28
CA ARG A 228 6.39 -14.31 -17.41
C ARG A 228 5.01 -14.43 -18.06
N TRP A 229 3.94 -14.35 -17.26
CA TRP A 229 2.58 -14.31 -17.81
C TRP A 229 2.38 -13.14 -18.77
N LEU A 230 2.98 -11.97 -18.52
CA LEU A 230 2.93 -10.84 -19.44
C LEU A 230 3.75 -11.08 -20.72
N GLU A 231 4.88 -11.76 -20.63
CA GLU A 231 5.69 -12.15 -21.79
C GLU A 231 4.95 -13.12 -22.71
N TRP A 232 4.28 -14.11 -22.13
CA TRP A 232 3.43 -15.03 -22.89
C TRP A 232 2.23 -14.31 -23.51
N GLY A 233 1.58 -13.40 -22.77
CA GLY A 233 0.53 -12.56 -23.34
C GLY A 233 1.01 -11.72 -24.53
N ILE A 234 2.24 -11.18 -24.48
CA ILE A 234 2.84 -10.46 -25.61
C ILE A 234 3.05 -11.41 -26.80
N TYR A 235 3.59 -12.61 -26.53
CA TYR A 235 3.84 -13.63 -27.54
C TYR A 235 2.54 -14.11 -28.21
N GLU A 236 1.49 -14.34 -27.44
CA GLU A 236 0.16 -14.75 -27.94
C GLU A 236 -0.46 -13.68 -28.83
N ILE A 237 -0.32 -12.40 -28.47
CA ILE A 237 -0.84 -11.28 -29.26
C ILE A 237 0.00 -11.07 -30.52
N ASN A 238 1.33 -11.17 -30.43
CA ASN A 238 2.24 -11.03 -31.55
C ASN A 238 3.58 -11.73 -31.29
N SER A 239 3.71 -12.95 -31.80
CA SER A 239 4.88 -13.81 -31.62
C SER A 239 6.18 -13.27 -32.23
N LYS A 240 6.12 -12.21 -33.05
CA LYS A 240 7.30 -11.52 -33.59
C LYS A 240 7.94 -10.57 -32.58
N VAL A 241 7.21 -10.13 -31.56
CA VAL A 241 7.74 -9.21 -30.54
C VAL A 241 8.68 -9.97 -29.62
N LYS A 242 9.96 -9.59 -29.65
CA LYS A 242 10.98 -10.16 -28.77
C LYS A 242 11.01 -9.40 -27.45
N VAL A 243 10.98 -10.12 -26.33
CA VAL A 243 11.17 -9.55 -24.99
C VAL A 243 12.56 -9.92 -24.45
N LEU A 244 13.32 -8.93 -24.01
CA LEU A 244 14.58 -9.11 -23.27
C LEU A 244 14.36 -8.77 -21.80
N ARG A 245 14.91 -9.57 -20.89
CA ARG A 245 14.87 -9.31 -19.45
C ARG A 245 16.27 -9.00 -18.94
N ARG A 246 16.51 -7.81 -18.39
CA ARG A 246 17.83 -7.42 -17.88
C ARG A 246 17.72 -6.64 -16.57
N SER A 247 18.73 -6.76 -15.73
CA SER A 247 18.93 -5.85 -14.58
C SER A 247 19.59 -4.53 -15.01
N PHE A 248 19.60 -3.53 -14.13
CA PHE A 248 20.33 -2.28 -14.36
C PHE A 248 21.81 -2.53 -14.73
N ASP A 249 22.55 -3.31 -13.95
CA ASP A 249 23.94 -3.70 -14.25
C ASP A 249 24.13 -4.28 -15.66
N GLN A 250 23.25 -5.19 -16.08
CA GLN A 250 23.34 -5.80 -17.40
C GLN A 250 23.07 -4.79 -18.51
N VAL A 251 22.10 -3.88 -18.30
CA VAL A 251 21.83 -2.80 -19.25
C VAL A 251 22.99 -1.81 -19.27
N TYR A 252 23.58 -1.46 -18.12
CA TYR A 252 24.74 -0.57 -18.05
C TYR A 252 25.88 -1.06 -18.94
N ARG A 253 26.25 -2.34 -18.78
CA ARG A 253 27.40 -2.96 -19.46
C ARG A 253 27.17 -3.29 -20.93
N LYS A 254 25.91 -3.54 -21.32
CA LYS A 254 25.59 -4.11 -22.63
C LYS A 254 24.72 -3.21 -23.50
N SER A 255 24.44 -1.98 -23.05
CA SER A 255 23.71 -0.99 -23.83
C SER A 255 24.53 0.25 -24.15
N GLN A 256 24.15 0.91 -25.23
CA GLN A 256 24.65 2.21 -25.65
C GLN A 256 23.53 3.05 -26.24
N LEU A 257 23.72 4.36 -26.29
CA LEU A 257 22.90 5.27 -27.09
C LEU A 257 23.61 5.55 -28.41
N THR A 258 22.87 5.51 -29.52
CA THR A 258 23.36 6.04 -30.80
C THR A 258 23.37 7.56 -30.78
N GLU A 259 23.97 8.18 -31.81
CA GLU A 259 23.91 9.64 -32.02
C GLU A 259 22.46 10.15 -32.09
N ASP A 260 21.55 9.37 -32.69
CA ASP A 260 20.11 9.65 -32.72
C ASP A 260 19.35 9.29 -31.43
N ASN A 261 20.04 9.00 -30.32
CA ASN A 261 19.48 8.61 -29.03
C ASN A 261 18.69 7.29 -29.04
N LYS A 262 18.94 6.38 -29.99
CA LYS A 262 18.36 5.03 -29.95
C LYS A 262 19.08 4.19 -28.90
N LEU A 263 18.32 3.52 -28.03
CA LEU A 263 18.90 2.58 -27.07
C LEU A 263 19.17 1.25 -27.77
N ILE A 264 20.44 0.89 -27.90
CA ILE A 264 20.87 -0.41 -28.42
C ILE A 264 21.33 -1.28 -27.26
N LEU A 265 20.72 -2.45 -27.09
CA LEU A 265 21.06 -3.43 -26.05
C LEU A 265 21.40 -4.76 -26.72
N GLU A 266 22.64 -5.23 -26.56
CA GLU A 266 23.10 -6.50 -27.15
C GLU A 266 22.79 -6.60 -28.66
N GLY A 267 23.04 -5.52 -29.40
CA GLY A 267 22.80 -5.43 -30.85
C GLY A 267 21.35 -5.18 -31.27
N HIS A 268 20.41 -5.12 -30.32
CA HIS A 268 19.00 -4.88 -30.61
C HIS A 268 18.58 -3.46 -30.26
N GLU A 269 17.85 -2.79 -31.15
CA GLU A 269 17.18 -1.53 -30.83
C GLU A 269 16.02 -1.79 -29.85
N VAL A 270 15.91 -0.99 -28.79
CA VAL A 270 14.86 -1.13 -27.77
C VAL A 270 13.72 -0.17 -28.08
N ALA A 271 12.53 -0.71 -28.34
CA ALA A 271 11.32 0.08 -28.63
C ALA A 271 10.59 0.50 -27.36
N VAL A 272 10.49 -0.40 -26.37
CA VAL A 272 9.76 -0.18 -25.12
C VAL A 272 10.63 -0.64 -23.95
N VAL A 273 10.72 0.16 -22.89
CA VAL A 273 11.32 -0.23 -21.61
C VAL A 273 10.22 -0.32 -20.55
N TYR A 274 9.97 -1.52 -20.06
CA TYR A 274 9.01 -1.81 -19.01
C TYR A 274 9.73 -2.03 -17.67
N PHE A 275 9.48 -1.15 -16.71
CA PHE A 275 10.10 -1.20 -15.39
C PHE A 275 9.37 -2.17 -14.47
N ARG A 276 10.08 -3.18 -13.98
CA ARG A 276 9.72 -4.05 -12.86
C ARG A 276 10.65 -3.88 -11.66
N CYS A 277 11.56 -2.92 -11.72
CA CYS A 277 12.43 -2.44 -10.65
C CYS A 277 12.65 -0.93 -10.83
N GLY A 278 13.44 -0.30 -9.95
CA GLY A 278 13.77 1.13 -10.01
C GLY A 278 12.73 2.02 -9.33
N TYR A 279 11.92 1.45 -8.44
CA TYR A 279 10.90 2.14 -7.65
C TYR A 279 11.28 2.25 -6.16
N SER A 280 12.35 1.56 -5.73
CA SER A 280 12.98 1.71 -4.43
C SER A 280 14.45 2.13 -4.62
N PRO A 281 15.04 2.91 -3.69
CA PRO A 281 16.48 3.15 -3.70
C PRO A 281 17.31 1.87 -3.57
N ASN A 282 16.77 0.79 -2.99
CA ASN A 282 17.44 -0.52 -2.95
C ASN A 282 17.62 -1.16 -4.34
N ASP A 283 16.90 -0.68 -5.36
CA ASP A 283 17.10 -1.09 -6.76
C ASP A 283 18.31 -0.41 -7.42
N TYR A 284 18.85 0.63 -6.79
CA TYR A 284 19.99 1.44 -7.23
C TYR A 284 21.19 1.17 -6.33
N ILE A 285 21.88 0.06 -6.59
CA ILE A 285 23.01 -0.43 -5.80
C ILE A 285 24.26 0.43 -6.05
N THR A 286 24.42 0.94 -7.28
CA THR A 286 25.60 1.74 -7.67
C THR A 286 25.24 2.96 -8.52
N GLU A 287 26.20 3.89 -8.71
CA GLU A 287 26.02 5.05 -9.60
C GLU A 287 25.81 4.64 -11.06
N GLU A 288 26.29 3.47 -11.47
CA GLU A 288 26.02 2.90 -12.78
C GLU A 288 24.52 2.65 -13.00
N ASP A 289 23.77 2.31 -11.95
CA ASP A 289 22.32 2.09 -12.04
C ASP A 289 21.60 3.43 -12.33
N TRP A 290 21.99 4.51 -11.65
CA TRP A 290 21.49 5.86 -11.92
C TRP A 290 21.87 6.35 -13.32
N THR A 291 23.11 6.09 -13.74
CA THR A 291 23.59 6.37 -15.10
C THR A 291 22.75 5.63 -16.14
N THR A 292 22.40 4.38 -15.86
CA THR A 292 21.57 3.54 -16.73
C THR A 292 20.14 4.05 -16.80
N ARG A 293 19.55 4.44 -15.66
CA ARG A 293 18.21 5.07 -15.65
C ARG A 293 18.20 6.33 -16.51
N LEU A 294 19.18 7.23 -16.34
CA LEU A 294 19.29 8.43 -17.16
C LEU A 294 19.47 8.11 -18.66
N ARG A 295 20.31 7.12 -18.99
CA ARG A 295 20.49 6.65 -20.38
C ARG A 295 19.18 6.17 -21.00
N ILE A 296 18.40 5.38 -20.26
CA ILE A 296 17.08 4.92 -20.70
C ILE A 296 16.15 6.10 -20.95
N GLU A 297 16.07 7.05 -20.01
CA GLU A 297 15.14 8.18 -20.12
C GLU A 297 15.50 9.13 -21.29
N ARG A 298 16.80 9.34 -21.55
CA ARG A 298 17.31 10.07 -22.72
C ARG A 298 16.99 9.39 -24.07
N SER A 299 16.72 8.10 -24.07
CA SER A 299 16.53 7.34 -25.30
C SER A 299 15.21 7.60 -26.00
N THR A 300 15.15 7.25 -27.29
CA THR A 300 13.91 7.21 -28.09
C THR A 300 12.96 6.09 -27.66
N ALA A 301 13.37 5.12 -26.84
CA ALA A 301 12.46 4.06 -26.40
C ALA A 301 11.26 4.63 -25.64
N ILE A 302 10.08 4.01 -25.78
CA ILE A 302 8.88 4.33 -24.98
C ILE A 302 9.07 3.72 -23.60
N LYS A 303 9.03 4.54 -22.54
CA LYS A 303 9.20 4.05 -21.17
C LYS A 303 7.83 3.75 -20.55
N CYS A 304 7.78 2.72 -19.71
CA CYS A 304 6.62 2.33 -18.91
C CYS A 304 7.01 2.08 -17.44
N PRO A 305 6.86 3.09 -16.57
CA PRO A 305 6.63 4.51 -16.90
C PRO A 305 7.94 5.24 -17.28
N ASN A 306 7.82 6.42 -17.90
CA ASN A 306 8.92 7.39 -17.95
C ASN A 306 9.11 8.07 -16.58
N ILE A 307 10.17 8.86 -16.43
CA ILE A 307 10.50 9.54 -15.16
C ILE A 307 9.39 10.49 -14.67
N TYR A 308 8.68 11.13 -15.59
CA TYR A 308 7.58 12.06 -15.32
C TYR A 308 6.41 11.37 -14.63
N TYR A 309 6.01 10.21 -15.16
CA TYR A 309 4.99 9.36 -14.57
C TYR A 309 5.40 8.74 -13.25
N HIS A 310 6.69 8.40 -13.11
CA HIS A 310 7.22 7.88 -11.84
C HIS A 310 7.08 8.94 -10.73
N LEU A 311 7.46 10.20 -11.00
CA LEU A 311 7.30 11.30 -10.06
C LEU A 311 5.83 11.63 -9.78
N ALA A 312 4.95 11.54 -10.79
CA ALA A 312 3.51 11.73 -10.61
C ALA A 312 2.88 10.72 -9.62
N GLY A 313 3.46 9.52 -9.50
CA GLY A 313 3.02 8.49 -8.54
C GLY A 313 3.43 8.74 -7.09
N ALA A 314 4.16 9.83 -6.80
CA ALA A 314 4.57 10.14 -5.43
C ALA A 314 3.36 10.41 -4.53
N LYS A 315 3.44 9.99 -3.26
CA LYS A 315 2.37 10.22 -2.28
C LYS A 315 2.09 11.71 -2.04
N LYS A 316 3.10 12.57 -2.17
CA LYS A 316 2.92 14.03 -2.16
C LYS A 316 1.99 14.52 -3.26
N VAL A 317 2.12 13.98 -4.48
CA VAL A 317 1.26 14.34 -5.61
C VAL A 317 -0.18 13.90 -5.34
N GLN A 318 -0.37 12.67 -4.85
CA GLN A 318 -1.70 12.18 -4.45
C GLN A 318 -2.34 13.07 -3.37
N GLN A 319 -1.55 13.52 -2.39
CA GLN A 319 -2.00 14.45 -1.35
C GLN A 319 -2.40 15.82 -1.91
N GLU A 320 -1.58 16.40 -2.80
CA GLU A 320 -1.88 17.69 -3.43
C GLU A 320 -3.12 17.61 -4.33
N LEU A 321 -3.34 16.50 -5.02
CA LEU A 321 -4.58 16.25 -5.78
C LEU A 321 -5.82 16.24 -4.88
N GLY A 322 -5.68 15.88 -3.61
CA GLY A 322 -6.76 15.94 -2.61
C GLY A 322 -7.31 17.35 -2.36
N ARG A 323 -6.53 18.40 -2.61
CA ARG A 323 -6.94 19.79 -2.35
C ARG A 323 -8.12 20.23 -3.24
N PRO A 324 -9.01 21.10 -2.75
CA PRO A 324 -10.07 21.70 -3.57
C PRO A 324 -9.49 22.42 -4.81
N GLY A 325 -10.13 22.26 -5.97
CA GLY A 325 -9.73 22.92 -7.22
C GLY A 325 -8.55 22.30 -7.99
N VAL A 326 -7.76 21.42 -7.37
CA VAL A 326 -6.57 20.86 -8.05
C VAL A 326 -6.94 19.81 -9.11
N VAL A 327 -7.88 18.90 -8.83
CA VAL A 327 -8.38 17.92 -9.82
C VAL A 327 -9.01 18.63 -11.02
N GLU A 328 -9.79 19.69 -10.77
CA GLU A 328 -10.48 20.50 -11.76
C GLU A 328 -9.51 21.21 -12.71
N ARG A 329 -8.30 21.50 -12.25
CA ARG A 329 -7.23 22.04 -13.09
C ARG A 329 -6.81 21.05 -14.18
N PHE A 330 -6.90 19.75 -13.89
CA PHE A 330 -6.52 18.68 -14.81
C PHE A 330 -7.70 18.03 -15.52
N ILE A 331 -8.89 18.00 -14.94
CA ILE A 331 -10.07 17.33 -15.48
C ILE A 331 -11.21 18.33 -15.63
N GLN A 332 -11.63 18.55 -16.86
CA GLN A 332 -12.71 19.48 -17.20
C GLN A 332 -14.10 18.85 -17.11
N ASP A 333 -14.21 17.52 -17.25
CA ASP A 333 -15.47 16.80 -17.09
C ASP A 333 -15.86 16.78 -15.61
N SER A 334 -16.93 17.51 -15.27
CA SER A 334 -17.43 17.62 -13.89
C SER A 334 -17.86 16.28 -13.31
N GLU A 335 -18.34 15.33 -14.12
CA GLU A 335 -18.74 14.01 -13.65
C GLU A 335 -17.51 13.14 -13.36
N ALA A 336 -16.46 13.23 -14.17
CA ALA A 336 -15.17 12.60 -13.87
C ALA A 336 -14.54 13.16 -12.59
N VAL A 337 -14.59 14.48 -12.39
CA VAL A 337 -14.14 15.12 -11.14
C VAL A 337 -14.92 14.57 -9.93
N LYS A 338 -16.25 14.48 -10.03
CA LYS A 338 -17.09 13.92 -8.95
C LYS A 338 -16.72 12.47 -8.65
N ARG A 339 -16.53 11.63 -9.68
CA ARG A 339 -16.15 10.21 -9.51
C ARG A 339 -14.79 10.08 -8.81
N ILE A 340 -13.77 10.85 -9.23
CA ILE A 340 -12.45 10.88 -8.60
C ILE A 340 -12.55 11.36 -7.14
N ARG A 341 -13.15 12.51 -6.89
CA ARG A 341 -13.23 13.09 -5.54
C ARG A 341 -14.01 12.20 -4.56
N ALA A 342 -15.00 11.44 -5.05
CA ALA A 342 -15.75 10.50 -4.21
C ALA A 342 -14.86 9.42 -3.59
N THR A 343 -13.77 9.03 -4.27
CA THR A 343 -12.84 8.00 -3.79
C THR A 343 -11.72 8.54 -2.91
N PHE A 344 -11.46 9.85 -2.87
CA PHE A 344 -10.41 10.38 -2.00
C PHE A 344 -10.74 10.22 -0.51
N ALA A 345 -9.75 9.75 0.23
CA ALA A 345 -9.67 9.94 1.68
C ALA A 345 -9.04 11.32 1.98
N GLY A 346 -9.16 11.79 3.22
CA GLY A 346 -8.48 13.03 3.63
C GLY A 346 -6.96 12.87 3.56
N MET A 347 -6.29 13.68 2.76
CA MET A 347 -4.83 13.72 2.63
C MET A 347 -4.32 15.13 2.91
N TYR A 348 -3.27 15.26 3.72
CA TYR A 348 -2.84 16.55 4.26
C TYR A 348 -1.32 16.73 4.14
N SER A 349 -0.88 17.95 3.78
CA SER A 349 0.54 18.32 3.69
C SER A 349 1.15 18.41 5.10
N LEU A 350 2.47 18.23 5.26
CA LEU A 350 3.16 18.50 6.54
C LEU A 350 4.28 19.54 6.35
N GLU A 351 4.14 20.39 5.33
CA GLU A 351 5.08 21.49 5.10
C GLU A 351 5.03 22.52 6.22
N ARG A 352 6.12 23.28 6.42
CA ARG A 352 6.16 24.34 7.43
C ARG A 352 5.52 25.61 6.88
N ASP A 353 4.23 25.53 6.62
CA ASP A 353 3.35 26.63 6.21
C ASP A 353 2.03 26.55 6.99
N ALA A 354 1.14 27.53 6.82
CA ALA A 354 -0.10 27.57 7.59
C ALA A 354 -0.99 26.31 7.39
N GLU A 355 -0.94 25.69 6.22
CA GLU A 355 -1.73 24.48 5.93
C GLU A 355 -1.06 23.23 6.48
N GLY A 356 0.24 23.08 6.31
CA GLY A 356 0.99 21.97 6.85
C GLY A 356 1.12 22.05 8.38
N ASP A 357 1.15 23.24 8.97
CA ASP A 357 1.02 23.45 10.42
C ASP A 357 -0.41 23.12 10.88
N ALA A 358 -1.44 23.49 10.10
CA ALA A 358 -2.83 23.09 10.39
C ALA A 358 -3.04 21.58 10.20
N ALA A 359 -2.31 20.94 9.30
CA ALA A 359 -2.36 19.51 9.06
C ALA A 359 -1.54 18.70 10.06
N VAL A 360 -0.38 19.20 10.48
CA VAL A 360 0.36 18.71 11.65
C VAL A 360 -0.52 18.89 12.88
N ALA A 361 -1.18 20.03 13.05
CA ALA A 361 -2.18 20.22 14.08
C ALA A 361 -3.27 19.16 13.95
N MET A 362 -4.00 19.05 12.83
CA MET A 362 -5.03 18.03 12.57
C MET A 362 -4.54 16.58 12.83
N ALA A 363 -3.30 16.25 12.47
CA ALA A 363 -2.71 14.93 12.63
C ALA A 363 -2.27 14.65 14.08
N MET A 364 -1.69 15.64 14.77
CA MET A 364 -1.40 15.60 16.22
C MET A 364 -2.69 15.58 17.04
N GLU A 365 -3.73 16.19 16.49
CA GLU A 365 -5.07 16.38 17.01
C GLU A 365 -5.90 15.07 16.94
N ASN A 366 -5.76 14.26 15.88
CA ASN A 366 -6.48 12.99 15.71
C ASN A 366 -5.61 11.87 15.09
N PRO A 367 -4.55 11.39 15.75
CA PRO A 367 -3.52 10.55 15.11
C PRO A 367 -4.05 9.19 14.61
N PHE A 368 -5.10 8.62 15.22
CA PHE A 368 -5.67 7.33 14.78
C PHE A 368 -6.52 7.43 13.50
N LYS A 369 -6.88 8.64 13.07
CA LYS A 369 -7.63 8.90 11.84
C LYS A 369 -6.72 9.05 10.62
N TYR A 370 -5.43 9.33 10.84
CA TYR A 370 -4.48 9.66 9.79
C TYR A 370 -3.29 8.71 9.82
N VAL A 371 -2.89 8.22 8.64
CA VAL A 371 -1.71 7.38 8.51
C VAL A 371 -0.55 8.27 8.06
N LEU A 372 0.51 8.37 8.87
CA LEU A 372 1.72 9.11 8.49
C LEU A 372 2.47 8.32 7.41
N LYS A 373 2.63 8.91 6.22
CA LYS A 373 3.39 8.30 5.13
C LYS A 373 4.68 9.12 4.93
N PRO A 374 5.88 8.55 5.19
CA PRO A 374 7.13 9.28 4.99
C PRO A 374 7.29 9.68 3.51
N GLN A 375 7.81 10.89 3.28
CA GLN A 375 8.09 11.44 1.95
C GLN A 375 9.43 10.96 1.38
N ARG A 376 10.20 10.18 2.16
CA ARG A 376 11.65 10.09 2.05
C ARG A 376 12.34 8.97 2.87
N GLU A 377 13.33 8.30 2.28
CA GLU A 377 14.36 7.46 2.91
C GLU A 377 15.63 8.31 3.26
N GLY A 378 15.75 8.83 4.50
CA GLY A 378 17.00 9.33 5.20
C GLY A 378 17.69 10.64 4.72
N GLY A 379 18.38 11.52 5.50
CA GLY A 379 18.93 11.50 6.88
C GLY A 379 19.52 12.86 7.40
N ALA A 380 20.20 12.87 8.58
CA ALA A 380 20.98 13.97 9.23
C ALA A 380 21.93 13.43 10.36
N ARG A 381 22.87 14.25 10.96
CA ARG A 381 23.77 14.01 12.17
C ARG A 381 23.82 12.57 12.71
N VAL A 382 25.01 12.04 12.56
CA VAL A 382 25.15 10.62 12.34
C VAL A 382 25.63 9.94 13.61
N LEU A 383 24.85 8.99 14.09
CA LEU A 383 25.32 8.03 15.09
C LEU A 383 26.14 6.98 14.34
N TYR A 384 27.28 6.52 14.83
CA TYR A 384 28.09 5.48 14.15
C TYR A 384 28.25 4.25 15.05
N PHE A 385 28.32 3.05 14.45
CA PHE A 385 28.87 1.87 15.10
C PHE A 385 30.38 2.02 15.30
N SER A 386 30.96 1.29 16.25
CA SER A 386 32.41 1.29 16.52
C SER A 386 33.26 0.88 15.32
N GLU A 387 32.67 0.16 14.37
CA GLU A 387 33.29 -0.27 13.10
C GLU A 387 33.21 0.80 12.00
N GLY A 388 32.70 2.00 12.29
CA GLY A 388 32.64 3.14 11.37
C GLY A 388 31.38 3.25 10.51
N HIS A 389 30.39 2.36 10.70
CA HIS A 389 29.12 2.40 9.96
C HIS A 389 28.15 3.42 10.56
N GLU A 390 27.65 4.35 9.73
CA GLU A 390 26.58 5.29 10.08
C GLU A 390 25.25 4.56 10.40
N VAL A 391 24.59 5.01 11.47
CA VAL A 391 23.28 4.56 11.95
C VAL A 391 22.25 5.62 11.57
N ALA A 392 21.50 5.35 10.50
CA ALA A 392 20.48 6.25 9.96
C ALA A 392 19.18 6.25 10.80
N VAL A 393 18.81 5.10 11.38
CA VAL A 393 17.58 4.92 12.15
C VAL A 393 17.92 4.14 13.42
N VAL A 394 17.49 4.65 14.56
CA VAL A 394 17.39 3.84 15.77
C VAL A 394 15.93 3.45 15.95
N TYR A 395 15.65 2.20 15.63
CA TYR A 395 14.36 1.59 15.89
C TYR A 395 14.38 0.97 17.28
N PHE A 396 13.64 1.56 18.21
CA PHE A 396 13.54 1.04 19.58
C PHE A 396 12.63 -0.19 19.58
N ARG A 397 13.24 -1.38 19.59
CA ARG A 397 12.56 -2.66 19.91
C ARG A 397 12.80 -3.14 21.34
N CYS A 398 13.57 -2.37 22.09
CA CYS A 398 13.73 -2.37 23.54
C CYS A 398 13.80 -0.91 24.02
N GLY A 399 13.85 -0.67 25.33
CA GLY A 399 13.90 0.65 25.93
C GLY A 399 12.52 1.28 26.16
N TYR A 400 11.47 0.46 26.20
CA TYR A 400 10.09 0.83 26.56
C TYR A 400 9.56 0.07 27.77
N SER A 401 10.33 -0.91 28.26
CA SER A 401 10.11 -1.57 29.54
C SER A 401 11.19 -1.15 30.54
N PRO A 402 10.88 -1.01 31.84
CA PRO A 402 11.90 -0.83 32.87
C PRO A 402 12.98 -1.92 32.86
N ASN A 403 12.61 -3.14 32.46
CA ASN A 403 13.53 -4.27 32.39
C ASN A 403 14.58 -4.14 31.27
N ASP A 404 14.40 -3.18 30.36
CA ASP A 404 15.34 -2.90 29.27
C ASP A 404 16.50 -1.99 29.73
N TYR A 405 16.41 -1.41 30.93
CA TYR A 405 17.39 -0.49 31.52
C TYR A 405 17.96 -1.11 32.80
N ILE A 406 19.05 -1.85 32.66
CA ILE A 406 19.67 -2.62 33.76
C ILE A 406 20.65 -1.72 34.54
N THR A 407 21.28 -0.77 33.87
CA THR A 407 22.31 0.12 34.42
C THR A 407 22.08 1.59 34.03
N GLU A 408 22.72 2.51 34.74
CA GLU A 408 22.73 3.95 34.38
C GLU A 408 23.41 4.24 33.03
N GLU A 409 24.27 3.33 32.57
CA GLU A 409 24.90 3.44 31.25
C GLU A 409 23.90 3.22 30.11
N ASP A 410 22.85 2.42 30.33
CA ASP A 410 21.75 2.23 29.39
C ASP A 410 20.96 3.53 29.19
N TRP A 411 20.73 4.28 30.27
CA TRP A 411 20.10 5.60 30.23
C TRP A 411 20.98 6.65 29.56
N THR A 412 22.28 6.63 29.85
CA THR A 412 23.27 7.50 29.19
C THR A 412 23.31 7.23 27.68
N THR A 413 23.22 5.97 27.28
CA THR A 413 23.16 5.54 25.87
C THR A 413 21.86 5.96 25.21
N ARG A 414 20.72 5.80 25.89
CA ARG A 414 19.43 6.31 25.41
C ARG A 414 19.49 7.82 25.15
N LEU A 415 20.07 8.59 26.07
CA LEU A 415 20.24 10.03 25.91
C LEU A 415 21.16 10.39 24.73
N ARG A 416 22.26 9.64 24.53
CA ARG A 416 23.17 9.83 23.39
C ARG A 416 22.46 9.57 22.06
N ILE A 417 21.66 8.51 21.98
CA ILE A 417 20.82 8.21 20.81
C ILE A 417 19.86 9.37 20.53
N GLU A 418 19.12 9.84 21.53
CA GLU A 418 18.15 10.92 21.36
C GLU A 418 18.80 12.22 20.87
N ARG A 419 20.04 12.50 21.30
CA ARG A 419 20.85 13.66 20.87
C ARG A 419 21.47 13.54 19.49
N SER A 420 21.59 12.32 18.95
CA SER A 420 21.97 12.12 17.54
C SER A 420 20.83 12.55 16.62
N THR A 421 21.05 12.58 15.32
CA THR A 421 19.95 12.71 14.36
C THR A 421 19.82 11.51 13.44
N ALA A 422 20.28 10.35 13.93
CA ALA A 422 19.53 9.14 13.62
C ALA A 422 18.04 9.43 13.91
N ILE A 423 17.16 8.95 13.03
CA ILE A 423 15.74 9.06 13.26
C ILE A 423 15.39 8.08 14.37
N LYS A 424 14.83 8.58 15.48
CA LYS A 424 14.35 7.72 16.56
C LYS A 424 12.91 7.36 16.30
N CYS A 425 12.62 6.07 16.28
CA CYS A 425 11.28 5.55 16.12
C CYS A 425 10.93 4.69 17.35
N PRO A 426 10.14 5.22 18.32
CA PRO A 426 9.79 6.62 18.54
C PRO A 426 10.92 7.42 19.21
N ASN A 427 10.92 8.75 19.07
CA ASN A 427 11.78 9.63 19.88
C ASN A 427 11.22 9.79 21.30
N ILE A 428 11.99 10.41 22.21
CA ILE A 428 11.60 10.51 23.62
C ILE A 428 10.29 11.29 23.85
N TYR A 429 10.00 12.31 23.04
CA TYR A 429 8.75 13.07 23.13
C TYR A 429 7.54 12.22 22.75
N TYR A 430 7.64 11.45 21.66
CA TYR A 430 6.61 10.51 21.24
C TYR A 430 6.43 9.37 22.24
N HIS A 431 7.53 8.89 22.82
CA HIS A 431 7.48 7.86 23.85
C HIS A 431 6.63 8.33 25.05
N LEU A 432 6.85 9.55 25.53
CA LEU A 432 6.10 10.10 26.66
C LEU A 432 4.67 10.51 26.28
N ALA A 433 4.45 11.04 25.07
CA ALA A 433 3.11 11.36 24.56
C ALA A 433 2.25 10.11 24.32
N GLY A 434 2.88 8.96 24.06
CA GLY A 434 2.21 7.67 23.91
C GLY A 434 1.69 7.07 25.23
N ALA A 435 2.05 7.64 26.38
CA ALA A 435 1.54 7.18 27.67
C ALA A 435 0.00 7.26 27.69
N LYS A 436 -0.67 6.20 28.13
CA LYS A 436 -2.14 6.16 28.16
C LYS A 436 -2.72 7.23 29.07
N LYS A 437 -1.97 7.66 30.09
CA LYS A 437 -2.35 8.77 30.96
C LYS A 437 -2.48 10.10 30.20
N VAL A 438 -1.56 10.38 29.27
CA VAL A 438 -1.66 11.56 28.39
C VAL A 438 -2.88 11.43 27.47
N GLN A 439 -3.15 10.24 26.94
CA GLN A 439 -4.34 9.99 26.10
C GLN A 439 -5.66 10.17 26.86
N GLN A 440 -5.73 9.74 28.13
CA GLN A 440 -6.90 9.91 28.99
C GLN A 440 -7.11 11.38 29.42
N GLU A 441 -6.04 12.10 29.78
CA GLU A 441 -6.15 13.52 30.12
C GLU A 441 -6.59 14.36 28.92
N LEU A 442 -6.15 14.02 27.71
CA LEU A 442 -6.65 14.66 26.50
C LEU A 442 -8.16 14.43 26.31
N GLY A 443 -8.74 13.33 26.81
CA GLY A 443 -10.19 13.09 26.78
C GLY A 443 -11.03 14.06 27.62
N ARG A 444 -10.43 14.77 28.58
CA ARG A 444 -11.16 15.62 29.53
C ARG A 444 -11.64 16.95 28.92
N PRO A 445 -12.82 17.44 29.32
CA PRO A 445 -13.29 18.75 28.90
C PRO A 445 -12.33 19.89 29.22
N GLY A 446 -12.08 20.75 28.23
CA GLY A 446 -11.19 21.89 28.39
C GLY A 446 -9.70 21.56 28.23
N VAL A 447 -9.30 20.28 28.23
CA VAL A 447 -7.88 19.91 28.12
C VAL A 447 -7.42 19.94 26.67
N VAL A 448 -8.23 19.42 25.75
CA VAL A 448 -8.00 19.54 24.30
C VAL A 448 -7.89 21.01 23.90
N GLU A 449 -8.76 21.83 24.46
CA GLU A 449 -8.91 23.26 24.22
C GLU A 449 -7.64 24.05 24.62
N ARG A 450 -6.80 23.50 25.51
CA ARG A 450 -5.50 24.12 25.88
C ARG A 450 -4.47 24.02 24.77
N PHE A 451 -4.54 22.96 23.97
CA PHE A 451 -3.59 22.67 22.90
C PHE A 451 -4.16 23.02 21.53
N ILE A 452 -5.49 23.03 21.40
CA ILE A 452 -6.23 23.28 20.17
C ILE A 452 -7.27 24.37 20.45
N GLN A 453 -7.07 25.56 19.90
CA GLN A 453 -7.92 26.74 20.16
C GLN A 453 -9.17 26.80 19.25
N ASP A 454 -9.22 26.03 18.17
CA ASP A 454 -10.40 25.96 17.29
C ASP A 454 -11.48 25.08 17.93
N SER A 455 -12.61 25.70 18.30
CA SER A 455 -13.73 25.03 18.94
C SER A 455 -14.38 23.91 18.11
N GLU A 456 -14.28 23.96 16.77
CA GLU A 456 -14.80 22.92 15.88
C GLU A 456 -13.80 21.77 15.71
N ALA A 457 -12.49 22.07 15.76
CA ALA A 457 -11.43 21.08 15.89
C ALA A 457 -11.54 20.31 17.22
N VAL A 458 -11.69 21.04 18.34
CA VAL A 458 -12.04 20.50 19.66
C VAL A 458 -13.21 19.54 19.60
N LYS A 459 -14.30 19.91 18.92
CA LYS A 459 -15.45 19.01 18.74
C LYS A 459 -15.10 17.78 17.91
N ARG A 460 -14.35 17.92 16.81
CA ARG A 460 -13.91 16.78 15.97
C ARG A 460 -12.98 15.82 16.73
N ILE A 461 -12.06 16.34 17.54
CA ILE A 461 -11.15 15.57 18.41
C ILE A 461 -11.91 14.76 19.42
N ARG A 462 -12.77 15.44 20.16
CA ARG A 462 -13.56 14.82 21.21
C ARG A 462 -14.52 13.79 20.62
N ALA A 463 -14.92 13.97 19.35
CA ALA A 463 -15.69 12.99 18.60
C ALA A 463 -14.88 11.77 18.09
N THR A 464 -13.53 11.81 18.05
CA THR A 464 -12.71 10.63 17.69
C THR A 464 -12.18 9.88 18.90
N PHE A 465 -12.20 10.50 20.08
CA PHE A 465 -11.95 9.80 21.32
C PHE A 465 -13.05 8.76 21.51
N ALA A 466 -12.69 7.49 21.35
CA ALA A 466 -13.39 6.43 22.05
C ALA A 466 -13.47 6.83 23.52
N GLY A 467 -14.60 6.58 24.21
CA GLY A 467 -14.73 6.94 25.62
C GLY A 467 -13.53 6.38 26.40
N MET A 468 -12.58 7.27 26.73
CA MET A 468 -11.33 6.95 27.40
C MET A 468 -11.47 7.44 28.82
N TYR A 469 -11.80 6.51 29.70
CA TYR A 469 -12.18 6.85 31.05
C TYR A 469 -10.97 6.71 31.98
N SER A 470 -10.78 7.74 32.79
CA SER A 470 -9.89 7.72 33.94
C SER A 470 -10.35 6.67 34.94
N LEU A 471 -9.40 6.09 35.68
CA LEU A 471 -9.69 5.28 36.86
C LEU A 471 -9.09 5.93 38.11
N GLU A 472 -8.86 7.25 38.10
CA GLU A 472 -8.47 8.01 39.30
C GLU A 472 -9.46 7.81 40.45
N ARG A 473 -9.02 7.93 41.70
CA ARG A 473 -9.87 7.77 42.89
C ARG A 473 -10.72 9.01 43.16
N ASP A 474 -11.52 9.36 42.16
CA ASP A 474 -12.48 10.43 42.16
C ASP A 474 -13.83 9.94 41.60
N ALA A 475 -14.86 10.79 41.67
CA ALA A 475 -16.21 10.41 41.26
C ALA A 475 -16.32 10.02 39.76
N GLU A 476 -15.45 10.55 38.89
CA GLU A 476 -15.41 10.23 37.46
C GLU A 476 -14.83 8.83 37.25
N GLY A 477 -13.73 8.52 37.94
CA GLY A 477 -13.12 7.20 37.92
C GLY A 477 -13.99 6.12 38.56
N ASP A 478 -14.71 6.43 39.63
CA ASP A 478 -15.65 5.47 40.24
C ASP A 478 -16.82 5.15 39.30
N ALA A 479 -17.34 6.13 38.55
CA ALA A 479 -18.36 5.91 37.53
C ALA A 479 -17.84 5.09 36.33
N ALA A 480 -16.60 5.35 35.89
CA ALA A 480 -15.94 4.59 34.84
C ALA A 480 -15.74 3.11 35.22
N VAL A 481 -15.33 2.86 36.47
CA VAL A 481 -15.25 1.51 37.01
C VAL A 481 -16.63 0.85 37.02
N ALA A 482 -17.66 1.53 37.51
CA ALA A 482 -19.03 0.98 37.53
C ALA A 482 -19.53 0.60 36.12
N MET A 483 -19.33 1.46 35.11
CA MET A 483 -19.70 1.17 33.71
C MET A 483 -18.96 -0.05 33.15
N ALA A 484 -17.66 -0.15 33.42
CA ALA A 484 -16.83 -1.28 32.99
C ALA A 484 -17.21 -2.58 33.69
N MET A 485 -17.56 -2.50 34.98
CA MET A 485 -18.03 -3.64 35.78
C MET A 485 -19.39 -4.13 35.29
N GLU A 486 -20.29 -3.23 34.88
CA GLU A 486 -21.61 -3.58 34.37
C GLU A 486 -21.56 -4.17 32.95
N ASN A 487 -20.76 -3.57 32.04
CA ASN A 487 -20.70 -3.94 30.62
C ASN A 487 -19.27 -4.22 30.13
N PRO A 488 -18.55 -5.20 30.68
CA PRO A 488 -17.11 -5.38 30.46
C PRO A 488 -16.73 -5.69 29.00
N PHE A 489 -17.66 -6.23 28.21
CA PHE A 489 -17.45 -6.57 26.79
C PHE A 489 -17.46 -5.36 25.84
N LYS A 490 -18.00 -4.22 26.28
CA LYS A 490 -18.03 -2.97 25.51
C LYS A 490 -16.69 -2.22 25.55
N TYR A 491 -15.84 -2.57 26.51
CA TYR A 491 -14.63 -1.85 26.83
C TYR A 491 -13.38 -2.73 26.75
N VAL A 492 -12.24 -2.06 26.67
CA VAL A 492 -10.91 -2.65 26.76
C VAL A 492 -10.18 -1.91 27.87
N LEU A 493 -9.70 -2.65 28.87
CA LEU A 493 -8.89 -2.10 29.95
C LEU A 493 -7.41 -2.22 29.55
N LYS A 494 -6.70 -1.10 29.55
CA LYS A 494 -5.33 -1.02 29.05
C LYS A 494 -4.40 -0.53 30.16
N PRO A 495 -3.41 -1.32 30.59
CA PRO A 495 -2.35 -0.82 31.46
C PRO A 495 -1.46 0.19 30.71
N GLN A 496 -0.66 0.95 31.45
CA GLN A 496 0.40 1.82 30.91
C GLN A 496 1.60 0.99 30.38
N ARG A 497 1.37 0.03 29.48
CA ARG A 497 2.41 -0.84 28.89
C ARG A 497 2.28 -0.88 27.36
N GLU A 498 3.43 -0.81 26.69
CA GLU A 498 3.55 -0.91 25.23
C GLU A 498 3.93 -2.34 24.80
N GLY A 499 3.89 -2.64 23.49
CA GLY A 499 4.38 -3.91 22.94
C GLY A 499 3.33 -5.00 22.63
N GLY A 500 2.03 -4.73 22.85
CA GLY A 500 0.94 -5.68 22.57
C GLY A 500 0.81 -6.79 23.64
N GLY A 501 -0.37 -7.42 23.73
CA GLY A 501 -0.62 -8.53 24.67
C GLY A 501 -0.89 -8.15 26.13
N ASN A 502 -0.87 -6.85 26.49
CA ASN A 502 -1.05 -6.38 27.87
C ASN A 502 -2.49 -5.93 28.21
N ASN A 503 -3.39 -5.87 27.23
CA ASN A 503 -4.75 -5.37 27.43
C ASN A 503 -5.66 -6.47 28.00
N TYR A 504 -6.65 -6.07 28.79
CA TYR A 504 -7.67 -6.95 29.33
C TYR A 504 -9.00 -6.70 28.60
N PHE A 505 -9.71 -7.78 28.30
CA PHE A 505 -10.92 -7.77 27.48
C PHE A 505 -12.01 -8.61 28.14
N GLY A 506 -13.28 -8.27 27.90
CA GLY A 506 -14.41 -9.04 28.43
C GLY A 506 -14.32 -9.20 29.94
N GLU A 507 -14.63 -10.39 30.48
CA GLU A 507 -14.63 -10.63 31.93
C GLU A 507 -13.29 -10.33 32.63
N ASP A 508 -12.17 -10.35 31.92
CA ASP A 508 -10.87 -10.00 32.54
C ASP A 508 -10.76 -8.51 32.86
N VAL A 509 -11.55 -7.65 32.20
CA VAL A 509 -11.72 -6.25 32.61
C VAL A 509 -12.33 -6.20 34.02
N ARG A 510 -13.42 -6.93 34.26
CA ARG A 510 -14.10 -6.98 35.56
C ARG A 510 -13.17 -7.52 36.65
N LYS A 511 -12.54 -8.67 36.41
CA LYS A 511 -11.61 -9.29 37.39
C LYS A 511 -10.45 -8.38 37.79
N VAL A 512 -9.86 -7.69 36.81
CA VAL A 512 -8.76 -6.75 37.11
C VAL A 512 -9.29 -5.58 37.92
N LEU A 513 -10.43 -4.99 37.54
CA LEU A 513 -11.03 -3.88 38.27
C LEU A 513 -11.45 -4.27 39.69
N GLU A 514 -11.99 -5.48 39.93
CA GLU A 514 -12.35 -5.97 41.28
C GLU A 514 -11.12 -6.07 42.18
N ARG A 515 -9.99 -6.53 41.63
CA ARG A 515 -8.73 -6.66 42.36
C ARG A 515 -8.14 -5.30 42.75
N VAL A 516 -8.19 -4.33 41.84
CA VAL A 516 -7.53 -3.03 42.03
C VAL A 516 -8.47 -1.94 42.56
N LEU A 517 -9.76 -2.25 42.75
CA LEU A 517 -10.84 -1.28 43.04
C LEU A 517 -10.52 -0.27 44.14
N ASP A 518 -10.06 -0.79 45.29
CA ASP A 518 -9.77 -0.02 46.51
C ASP A 518 -8.30 0.39 46.62
N SER A 519 -7.49 0.06 45.62
CA SER A 519 -6.05 0.31 45.58
C SER A 519 -5.72 1.47 44.63
N ASP A 520 -4.67 2.22 44.97
CA ASP A 520 -4.10 3.24 44.09
C ASP A 520 -3.52 2.62 42.79
N GLU A 521 -3.33 1.29 42.74
CA GLU A 521 -2.94 0.54 41.54
C GLU A 521 -3.92 0.72 40.37
N ARG A 522 -5.20 1.00 40.64
CA ARG A 522 -6.20 1.21 39.57
C ARG A 522 -5.84 2.35 38.62
N MET A 523 -5.08 3.35 39.09
CA MET A 523 -4.62 4.50 38.30
C MET A 523 -3.60 4.12 37.22
N ALA A 524 -3.03 2.91 37.27
CA ALA A 524 -2.11 2.37 36.27
C ALA A 524 -2.82 1.84 35.00
N TYR A 525 -4.15 2.01 34.88
CA TYR A 525 -4.95 1.51 33.79
C TYR A 525 -5.86 2.62 33.22
N ILE A 526 -6.24 2.50 31.95
CA ILE A 526 -7.29 3.29 31.30
C ILE A 526 -8.34 2.37 30.69
N LEU A 527 -9.58 2.84 30.56
CA LEU A 527 -10.68 2.10 29.95
C LEU A 527 -11.04 2.72 28.59
N MET A 528 -11.13 1.94 27.51
CA MET A 528 -11.38 2.44 26.13
C MET A 528 -12.49 1.64 25.40
N GLU A 529 -13.35 2.30 24.63
CA GLU A 529 -14.36 1.66 23.75
C GLU A 529 -13.75 1.02 22.46
N ARG A 530 -14.40 0.01 21.86
CA ARG A 530 -13.86 -0.86 20.79
C ARG A 530 -14.24 -0.43 19.34
N ILE A 531 -13.41 -0.71 18.31
CA ILE A 531 -13.62 -0.35 16.87
C ILE A 531 -13.94 -1.57 15.97
N HIS A 532 -14.66 -1.39 14.82
CA HIS A 532 -15.20 -2.45 13.94
C HIS A 532 -15.05 -2.23 12.40
N PRO A 533 -14.05 -2.81 11.69
CA PRO A 533 -14.11 -3.00 10.22
C PRO A 533 -15.17 -4.04 9.82
N VAL A 534 -15.39 -4.29 8.52
CA VAL A 534 -16.35 -5.31 8.03
C VAL A 534 -15.61 -6.60 7.65
N PRO A 535 -15.27 -7.46 8.61
CA PRO A 535 -14.58 -8.69 8.31
C PRO A 535 -15.47 -9.67 7.55
N PHE A 536 -14.80 -10.62 6.94
CA PHE A 536 -15.37 -11.89 6.52
C PHE A 536 -14.43 -13.02 6.95
N GLN A 537 -14.92 -14.25 6.91
CA GLN A 537 -14.13 -15.45 7.17
C GLN A 537 -13.66 -16.04 5.85
N ASN A 538 -12.43 -16.56 5.79
CA ASN A 538 -11.91 -17.32 4.65
C ASN A 538 -10.69 -18.17 5.09
N TYR A 539 -10.05 -18.86 4.16
CA TYR A 539 -8.82 -19.63 4.37
C TYR A 539 -7.68 -19.08 3.49
N VAL A 540 -6.54 -18.78 4.11
CA VAL A 540 -5.32 -18.43 3.36
C VAL A 540 -4.48 -19.68 3.15
N LEU A 541 -4.09 -19.95 1.91
CA LEU A 541 -3.12 -20.97 1.58
C LEU A 541 -1.75 -20.30 1.49
N ARG A 542 -0.87 -20.66 2.44
CA ARG A 542 0.55 -20.31 2.41
C ARG A 542 1.38 -21.57 2.52
N ALA A 543 2.46 -21.60 1.76
CA ALA A 543 3.48 -22.63 1.87
C ALA A 543 3.86 -22.87 3.33
N GLU A 544 3.90 -24.13 3.73
CA GLU A 544 4.38 -24.57 5.06
C GLU A 544 3.59 -23.99 6.25
N SER A 545 2.42 -23.41 6.00
CA SER A 545 1.54 -22.86 7.04
C SER A 545 0.29 -23.72 7.21
N PRO A 546 -0.23 -23.88 8.44
CA PRO A 546 -1.51 -24.55 8.66
C PRO A 546 -2.65 -23.75 8.02
N VAL A 547 -3.64 -24.46 7.48
CA VAL A 547 -4.84 -23.85 6.91
C VAL A 547 -5.93 -23.83 7.98
N GLN A 548 -6.36 -22.64 8.37
CA GLN A 548 -7.39 -22.42 9.38
C GLN A 548 -8.29 -21.25 8.95
N PRO A 549 -9.54 -21.18 9.43
CA PRO A 549 -10.39 -20.03 9.14
C PRO A 549 -9.80 -18.80 9.81
N ASN A 550 -9.73 -17.69 9.07
CA ASN A 550 -9.30 -16.40 9.62
C ASN A 550 -10.30 -15.31 9.28
N THR A 551 -10.39 -14.35 10.19
CA THR A 551 -11.03 -13.05 9.97
C THR A 551 -10.14 -12.20 9.06
N MET A 552 -10.69 -11.66 7.96
CA MET A 552 -9.89 -11.00 6.93
C MET A 552 -10.48 -9.69 6.44
N LEU A 553 -9.63 -8.92 5.74
CA LEU A 553 -9.94 -7.65 5.09
C LEU A 553 -9.34 -7.66 3.67
N SER A 554 -10.07 -7.08 2.71
CA SER A 554 -9.65 -7.01 1.31
C SER A 554 -9.35 -5.59 0.84
N GLU A 555 -8.41 -5.49 -0.09
CA GLU A 555 -8.01 -4.29 -0.82
C GLU A 555 -8.14 -4.58 -2.32
N LEU A 556 -8.96 -3.80 -3.03
CA LEU A 556 -9.22 -3.94 -4.45
C LEU A 556 -8.29 -3.04 -5.26
N GLY A 557 -7.42 -3.63 -6.07
CA GLY A 557 -6.66 -2.95 -7.12
C GLY A 557 -7.34 -3.04 -8.48
N VAL A 558 -7.39 -1.93 -9.22
CA VAL A 558 -7.90 -1.88 -10.59
C VAL A 558 -6.78 -1.45 -11.53
N TYR A 559 -6.53 -2.23 -12.58
CA TYR A 559 -5.47 -1.91 -13.54
C TYR A 559 -5.95 -1.00 -14.65
N GLY A 560 -5.10 -0.06 -15.04
CA GLY A 560 -5.31 0.83 -16.17
C GLY A 560 -4.13 0.83 -17.13
N VAL A 561 -4.42 0.92 -18.43
CA VAL A 561 -3.44 1.15 -19.48
C VAL A 561 -3.75 2.45 -20.19
N LEU A 562 -2.77 3.34 -20.27
CA LEU A 562 -2.85 4.57 -21.06
C LEU A 562 -1.64 4.72 -21.98
N ILE A 563 -1.88 5.10 -23.23
CA ILE A 563 -0.84 5.48 -24.19
C ILE A 563 -1.18 6.87 -24.72
N GLY A 564 -0.21 7.79 -24.71
CA GLY A 564 -0.42 9.13 -25.22
C GLY A 564 0.84 10.00 -25.18
N THR A 565 0.77 11.13 -25.85
CA THR A 565 1.68 12.28 -25.73
C THR A 565 1.08 13.33 -24.81
N SER A 566 1.82 14.38 -24.46
CA SER A 566 1.32 15.47 -23.59
C SER A 566 0.02 16.12 -24.08
N ASP A 567 -0.22 16.12 -25.39
CA ASP A 567 -1.35 16.77 -26.07
C ASP A 567 -2.42 15.78 -26.53
N ARG A 568 -2.11 14.48 -26.66
CA ARG A 568 -3.00 13.51 -27.29
C ARG A 568 -3.01 12.15 -26.59
N ILE A 569 -4.22 11.72 -26.22
CA ILE A 569 -4.49 10.35 -25.76
C ILE A 569 -4.74 9.43 -26.96
N ILE A 570 -4.03 8.31 -27.03
CA ILE A 570 -4.18 7.27 -28.06
C ILE A 570 -5.02 6.10 -27.53
N THR A 571 -4.73 5.66 -26.30
CA THR A 571 -5.45 4.58 -25.62
C THR A 571 -5.66 4.98 -24.17
N ASN A 572 -6.85 4.77 -23.62
CA ASN A 572 -7.13 4.83 -22.20
C ASN A 572 -8.15 3.75 -21.84
N LYS A 573 -7.75 2.74 -21.07
CA LYS A 573 -8.57 1.56 -20.77
C LYS A 573 -8.39 1.11 -19.32
N GLN A 574 -9.44 0.50 -18.78
CA GLN A 574 -9.38 -0.36 -17.61
C GLN A 574 -9.16 -1.80 -18.10
N CYS A 575 -8.27 -2.55 -17.44
CA CYS A 575 -7.72 -3.79 -18.00
C CYS A 575 -7.85 -5.01 -17.10
N GLY A 576 -8.55 -4.92 -15.97
CA GLY A 576 -8.70 -6.00 -15.01
C GLY A 576 -8.56 -5.50 -13.57
N HIS A 577 -8.49 -6.43 -12.63
CA HIS A 577 -8.46 -6.14 -11.21
C HIS A 577 -7.52 -7.12 -10.48
N LEU A 578 -7.23 -6.82 -9.23
CA LEU A 578 -6.52 -7.63 -8.26
C LEU A 578 -7.22 -7.46 -6.91
N LEU A 579 -7.64 -8.54 -6.26
CA LEU A 579 -8.01 -8.45 -4.85
C LEU A 579 -6.84 -8.96 -4.01
N ARG A 580 -6.43 -8.17 -3.03
CA ARG A 580 -5.45 -8.58 -2.02
C ARG A 580 -6.16 -8.69 -0.70
N THR A 581 -5.99 -9.82 -0.04
CA THR A 581 -6.65 -10.07 1.25
C THR A 581 -5.60 -10.37 2.32
N LYS A 582 -5.82 -9.85 3.52
CA LYS A 582 -4.97 -10.07 4.69
C LYS A 582 -5.81 -10.41 5.91
N THR A 583 -5.19 -11.06 6.90
CA THR A 583 -5.84 -11.32 8.18
C THR A 583 -6.04 -10.01 8.95
N SER A 584 -7.14 -9.88 9.70
CA SER A 584 -7.54 -8.63 10.36
C SER A 584 -6.59 -8.17 11.46
N ASP A 585 -5.77 -9.07 11.97
CA ASP A 585 -4.71 -8.83 12.96
C ASP A 585 -3.41 -8.29 12.33
N THR A 586 -3.29 -8.30 10.99
CA THR A 586 -2.11 -7.82 10.27
C THR A 586 -2.28 -6.35 9.85
N ASN A 587 -1.48 -5.46 10.46
CA ASN A 587 -1.49 -4.04 10.13
C ASN A 587 -0.80 -3.72 8.80
N GLU A 588 0.19 -4.52 8.39
CA GLU A 588 0.92 -4.36 7.13
C GLU A 588 0.21 -5.02 5.93
N GLY A 589 0.61 -4.67 4.71
CA GLY A 589 0.06 -5.21 3.47
C GLY A 589 1.15 -5.62 2.49
N GLY A 590 0.79 -6.41 1.48
CA GLY A 590 1.69 -6.84 0.40
C GLY A 590 1.87 -8.35 0.32
N VAL A 591 1.69 -8.90 -0.89
CA VAL A 591 1.87 -10.34 -1.16
C VAL A 591 3.35 -10.69 -1.26
N ALA A 592 4.16 -9.83 -1.90
CA ALA A 592 5.60 -10.04 -2.04
C ALA A 592 6.36 -10.06 -0.70
N THR A 593 5.83 -9.32 0.29
CA THR A 593 6.34 -9.24 1.67
C THR A 593 5.76 -10.30 2.60
N GLY A 594 4.79 -11.11 2.12
CA GLY A 594 4.21 -12.23 2.87
C GLY A 594 3.01 -11.89 3.77
N TYR A 595 2.60 -10.63 3.84
CA TYR A 595 1.50 -10.18 4.72
C TYR A 595 0.11 -10.38 4.11
N SER A 596 -0.01 -10.27 2.79
CA SER A 596 -1.28 -10.47 2.05
C SER A 596 -1.23 -11.73 1.17
N ALA A 597 -2.37 -12.14 0.67
CA ALA A 597 -2.54 -13.22 -0.30
C ALA A 597 -3.42 -12.75 -1.46
N ILE A 598 -3.24 -13.37 -2.62
CA ILE A 598 -3.96 -13.07 -3.87
C ILE A 598 -5.37 -13.66 -3.80
N ASP A 599 -6.36 -12.90 -4.23
CA ASP A 599 -7.77 -13.21 -4.04
C ASP A 599 -8.61 -12.73 -5.23
N SER A 600 -9.86 -13.18 -5.35
CA SER A 600 -10.80 -12.66 -6.34
C SER A 600 -12.10 -12.17 -5.68
N PRO A 601 -12.73 -11.11 -6.20
CA PRO A 601 -13.98 -10.62 -5.65
C PRO A 601 -15.16 -11.53 -6.04
N TYR A 602 -15.90 -11.97 -5.04
CA TYR A 602 -17.24 -12.55 -5.16
C TYR A 602 -18.26 -11.42 -4.98
N LEU A 603 -18.94 -11.01 -6.06
CA LEU A 603 -19.80 -9.84 -6.06
C LEU A 603 -21.12 -10.10 -5.31
N VAL A 604 -21.32 -9.37 -4.21
CA VAL A 604 -22.51 -9.44 -3.33
C VAL A 604 -23.39 -8.21 -3.43
#